data_AF-A0A1Q5U1N0-F1
#
_entry.id   AF-A0A1Q5U1N0-F1
#
_cell.length_a   1.000
_cell.length_b   1.000
_cell.length_c   1.000
_cell.angle_alpha   90.00
_cell.angle_beta   90.00
_cell.angle_gamma   90.00
#
_symmetry.space_group_name_H-M   'P 1'
#
loop_
_entity.id
_entity.type
_entity.pdbx_description
1 polymer ?
#
loop_
_entity_poly.entity_id
_entity_poly.type
_entity_poly.pdbx_seq_one_letter_code
_entity_poly.pdbx_strand_id
1 'polypeptide(L)'
;MAENYCETWGTVVEPFAEVPPGVCVEETVKGGDIDYDEKYTTQRDGAWEMLRYTLTLLLVKVLQAIAAIPAVVLCAYILWDSKALKDSLVTILILAIPVTVMSVTCYAALLTGLIRFAAKYMVPGIYSSHVVHTWAAWLTHRLMSDVRSSLFAFYASLLTPVWLRVLGARIGRGVEASTIVAPPSLFHAEDGSFLADDVSLAPFELRGAKLVLGVSSVG
;
A
#
# COMPACT_ATOMS: atom_id res chain seq x y z
N MET A 1 -37.01 -4.53 -18.44
CA MET A 1 -36.51 -4.05 -17.14
C MET A 1 -35.49 -2.99 -17.50
N ALA A 2 -35.86 -1.72 -17.41
CA ALA A 2 -35.07 -0.62 -17.95
C ALA A 2 -33.86 -0.38 -17.04
N GLU A 3 -32.66 -0.57 -17.59
CA GLU A 3 -31.42 -0.06 -17.00
C GLU A 3 -31.48 1.47 -17.06
N ASN A 4 -31.73 2.11 -15.92
CA ASN A 4 -31.57 3.55 -15.78
C ASN A 4 -30.06 3.84 -15.75
N TYR A 5 -29.49 4.17 -16.90
CA TYR A 5 -28.14 4.71 -16.99
C TYR A 5 -28.15 6.10 -16.34
N CYS A 6 -27.39 6.26 -15.27
CA CYS A 6 -27.25 7.51 -14.53
C CYS A 6 -26.46 8.51 -15.39
N GLU A 7 -27.11 9.56 -15.90
CA GLU A 7 -26.45 10.61 -16.68
C GLU A 7 -25.76 11.62 -15.74
N THR A 8 -24.46 11.46 -15.51
CA THR A 8 -23.68 12.22 -14.51
C THR A 8 -23.18 13.60 -14.97
N TRP A 9 -23.93 14.30 -15.85
CA TRP A 9 -23.45 15.57 -16.40
C TRP A 9 -23.58 16.71 -15.37
N GLY A 10 -22.50 17.02 -14.65
CA GLY A 10 -22.39 18.18 -13.78
C GLY A 10 -22.40 17.90 -12.27
N THR A 11 -22.44 16.64 -11.86
CA THR A 11 -22.37 16.24 -10.44
C THR A 11 -20.98 16.48 -9.87
N VAL A 12 -20.90 17.18 -8.73
CA VAL A 12 -19.63 17.43 -8.01
C VAL A 12 -19.73 16.85 -6.60
N VAL A 13 -18.98 15.80 -6.32
CA VAL A 13 -18.83 15.29 -4.96
C VAL A 13 -17.68 16.06 -4.31
N GLU A 14 -17.98 16.94 -3.36
CA GLU A 14 -16.96 17.69 -2.64
C GLU A 14 -16.12 16.72 -1.77
N PRO A 15 -14.84 17.03 -1.47
CA PRO A 15 -14.00 16.09 -0.74
C PRO A 15 -14.53 15.85 0.69
N PHE A 16 -14.41 14.61 1.18
CA PHE A 16 -14.99 14.14 2.46
C PHE A 16 -16.53 14.09 2.49
N ALA A 17 -17.21 14.23 1.35
CA ALA A 17 -18.63 13.94 1.26
C ALA A 17 -18.90 12.43 1.37
N GLU A 18 -19.97 12.07 2.09
CA GLU A 18 -20.43 10.68 2.20
C GLU A 18 -21.57 10.45 1.20
N VAL A 19 -21.42 9.41 0.35
CA VAL A 19 -22.46 8.99 -0.61
C VAL A 19 -22.93 7.59 -0.23
N PRO A 20 -24.23 7.38 0.07
CA PRO A 20 -24.74 6.06 0.42
C PRO A 20 -24.66 5.09 -0.77
N PRO A 21 -24.43 3.79 -0.53
CA PRO A 21 -24.38 2.80 -1.59
C PRO A 21 -25.74 2.70 -2.33
N GLY A 22 -25.69 2.51 -3.65
CA GLY A 22 -26.87 2.39 -4.50
C GLY A 22 -27.60 3.70 -4.80
N VAL A 23 -27.05 4.86 -4.42
CA VAL A 23 -27.63 6.18 -4.69
C VAL A 23 -26.99 6.81 -5.91
N CYS A 24 -27.81 7.23 -6.86
CA CYS A 24 -27.42 8.14 -7.93
C CYS A 24 -27.44 9.57 -7.40
N VAL A 25 -26.30 10.25 -7.48
CA VAL A 25 -26.19 11.66 -7.14
C VAL A 25 -26.18 12.46 -8.43
N GLU A 26 -27.08 13.42 -8.54
CA GLU A 26 -27.15 14.33 -9.69
C GLU A 26 -26.63 15.74 -9.33
N GLU A 27 -26.60 16.10 -8.04
CA GLU A 27 -26.21 17.42 -7.52
C GLU A 27 -24.87 17.43 -6.76
N THR A 28 -24.43 18.61 -6.32
CA THR A 28 -23.21 18.75 -5.52
C THR A 28 -23.41 18.18 -4.11
N VAL A 29 -22.71 17.10 -3.75
CA VAL A 29 -22.71 16.60 -2.37
C VAL A 29 -21.66 17.36 -1.59
N LYS A 30 -22.08 18.09 -0.57
CA LYS A 30 -21.17 18.87 0.25
C LYS A 30 -20.32 17.99 1.16
N GLY A 31 -19.05 18.31 1.21
CA GLY A 31 -18.05 17.68 2.06
C GLY A 31 -17.88 18.44 3.36
N GLY A 32 -16.99 17.97 4.23
CA GLY A 32 -16.64 18.70 5.45
C GLY A 32 -16.09 20.10 5.14
N ASP A 33 -16.44 21.08 5.98
CA ASP A 33 -15.99 22.47 5.87
C ASP A 33 -14.46 22.56 6.06
N ILE A 34 -13.71 22.45 4.97
CA ILE A 34 -12.25 22.67 4.96
C ILE A 34 -11.92 23.66 3.85
N ASP A 35 -11.29 24.78 4.21
CA ASP A 35 -10.89 25.81 3.25
C ASP A 35 -9.66 25.36 2.45
N TYR A 36 -9.88 24.97 1.20
CA TYR A 36 -8.83 24.51 0.29
C TYR A 36 -7.99 25.65 -0.29
N ASP A 37 -8.52 26.87 -0.33
CA ASP A 37 -7.96 27.99 -1.09
C ASP A 37 -7.01 28.89 -0.27
N GLU A 38 -6.79 28.57 1.01
CA GLU A 38 -5.79 29.23 1.84
C GLU A 38 -4.40 29.06 1.20
N LYS A 39 -3.82 30.17 0.70
CA LYS A 39 -2.55 30.18 -0.03
C LYS A 39 -1.39 29.86 0.91
N TYR A 40 -0.84 28.65 0.82
CA TYR A 40 0.40 28.31 1.50
C TYR A 40 1.61 28.69 0.63
N THR A 41 2.58 29.41 1.20
CA THR A 41 3.82 29.74 0.50
C THR A 41 4.60 28.46 0.22
N THR A 42 4.97 28.23 -1.04
CA THR A 42 5.85 27.12 -1.44
C THR A 42 7.19 27.26 -0.72
N GLN A 43 7.41 26.41 0.28
CA GLN A 43 8.69 26.35 0.97
C GLN A 43 9.69 25.64 0.06
N ARG A 44 10.82 26.29 -0.20
CA ARG A 44 11.86 25.80 -1.11
C ARG A 44 12.43 24.48 -0.57
N ASP A 45 12.59 23.48 -1.44
CA ASP A 45 13.17 22.18 -1.07
C ASP A 45 14.54 22.36 -0.41
N GLY A 46 14.61 22.08 0.90
CA GLY A 46 15.87 22.07 1.62
C GLY A 46 16.71 20.86 1.20
N ALA A 47 18.04 20.98 1.23
CA ALA A 47 18.95 19.87 0.94
C ALA A 47 18.66 18.62 1.81
N TRP A 48 18.13 18.84 3.02
CA TRP A 48 17.70 17.77 3.93
C TRP A 48 16.52 16.95 3.39
N GLU A 49 15.55 17.60 2.75
CA GLU A 49 14.39 16.92 2.16
C GLU A 49 14.82 16.04 1.00
N MET A 50 15.64 16.59 0.09
CA MET A 50 16.22 15.83 -1.01
C MET A 50 17.02 14.62 -0.51
N LEU A 51 17.81 14.80 0.56
CA LEU A 51 18.59 13.73 1.18
C LEU A 51 17.68 12.66 1.79
N ARG A 52 16.60 13.04 2.48
CA ARG A 52 15.62 12.11 3.04
C ARG A 52 14.98 11.23 1.96
N TYR A 53 14.47 11.83 0.88
CA TYR A 53 13.85 11.06 -0.21
C TYR A 53 14.88 10.16 -0.93
N THR A 54 16.07 10.68 -1.19
CA THR A 54 17.14 9.91 -1.84
C THR A 54 17.57 8.73 -0.99
N LEU A 55 17.82 8.94 0.31
CA LEU A 55 18.17 7.89 1.24
C LEU A 55 17.06 6.85 1.37
N THR A 56 15.80 7.29 1.40
CA THR A 56 14.65 6.38 1.45
C THR A 56 14.59 5.50 0.21
N LEU A 57 14.80 6.07 -1.00
CA LEU A 57 14.84 5.31 -2.25
C LEU A 57 15.99 4.29 -2.27
N LEU A 58 17.16 4.66 -1.79
CA LEU A 58 18.30 3.73 -1.67
C LEU A 58 17.99 2.60 -0.69
N LEU A 59 17.39 2.92 0.47
CA LEU A 59 17.00 1.93 1.47
C LEU A 59 15.97 0.94 0.91
N VAL A 60 14.95 1.43 0.21
CA VAL A 60 13.92 0.59 -0.43
C VAL A 60 14.55 -0.37 -1.45
N LYS A 61 15.56 0.07 -2.21
CA LYS A 61 16.26 -0.81 -3.18
C LYS A 61 17.05 -1.93 -2.51
N VAL A 62 17.68 -1.67 -1.37
CA VAL A 62 18.51 -2.68 -0.65
C VAL A 62 17.65 -3.56 0.26
N LEU A 63 16.37 -3.23 0.44
CA LEU A 63 15.44 -3.92 1.33
C LEU A 63 15.34 -5.43 1.07
N GLN A 64 15.25 -5.82 -0.20
CA GLN A 64 15.18 -7.23 -0.59
C GLN A 64 16.48 -7.97 -0.25
N ALA A 65 17.64 -7.31 -0.40
CA ALA A 65 18.92 -7.88 -0.02
C ALA A 65 19.01 -8.06 1.50
N ILE A 66 18.53 -7.09 2.29
CA ILE A 66 18.47 -7.18 3.76
C ILE A 66 17.58 -8.34 4.18
N ALA A 67 16.41 -8.47 3.58
CA ALA A 67 15.47 -9.55 3.88
C ALA A 67 16.00 -10.95 3.52
N ALA A 68 16.93 -11.05 2.57
CA ALA A 68 17.56 -12.31 2.18
C ALA A 68 18.68 -12.76 3.13
N ILE A 69 19.22 -11.88 3.99
CA ILE A 69 20.35 -12.20 4.88
C ILE A 69 20.09 -13.45 5.74
N PRO A 70 18.95 -13.60 6.44
CA PRO A 70 18.71 -14.78 7.27
C PRO A 70 18.69 -16.08 6.46
N ALA A 71 18.13 -16.03 5.25
CA ALA A 71 18.05 -17.19 4.36
C ALA A 71 19.44 -17.58 3.82
N VAL A 72 20.28 -16.60 3.50
CA VAL A 72 21.68 -16.81 3.08
C VAL A 72 22.51 -17.39 4.23
N VAL A 73 22.37 -16.85 5.44
CA VAL A 73 23.07 -17.35 6.63
C VAL A 73 22.69 -18.80 6.94
N LEU A 74 21.40 -19.13 6.87
CA LEU A 74 20.91 -20.51 7.04
C LEU A 74 21.50 -21.44 5.99
N CYS A 75 21.52 -21.02 4.72
CA CYS A 75 22.09 -21.78 3.63
C CYS A 75 23.59 -22.03 3.85
N ALA A 76 24.35 -20.98 4.20
CA ALA A 76 25.77 -21.08 4.50
C ALA A 76 26.07 -22.01 5.69
N TYR A 77 25.26 -21.94 6.75
CA TYR A 77 25.40 -22.78 7.93
C TYR A 77 25.21 -24.28 7.60
N ILE A 78 24.16 -24.61 6.85
CA ILE A 78 23.86 -26.00 6.46
C ILE A 78 24.95 -26.56 5.53
N LEU A 79 25.47 -25.75 4.61
CA LEU A 79 26.54 -26.13 3.70
C LEU A 79 27.90 -26.26 4.40
N TRP A 80 28.14 -25.51 5.48
CA TRP A 80 29.38 -25.56 6.25
C TRP A 80 29.54 -26.86 7.03
N ASP A 81 28.45 -27.36 7.62
CA ASP A 81 28.46 -28.58 8.46
C ASP A 81 28.54 -29.87 7.61
N SER A 82 28.11 -29.79 6.37
CA SER A 82 27.91 -30.97 5.54
C SER A 82 29.15 -31.32 4.71
N LYS A 83 29.69 -32.53 4.88
CA LYS A 83 30.51 -33.23 3.85
C LYS A 83 29.71 -33.56 2.56
N ALA A 84 28.54 -32.94 2.37
CA ALA A 84 27.51 -33.22 1.36
C ALA A 84 27.81 -32.68 -0.04
N LEU A 85 29.03 -32.22 -0.31
CA LEU A 85 29.50 -31.86 -1.64
C LEU A 85 29.54 -33.03 -2.64
N LYS A 86 29.20 -34.26 -2.22
CA LYS A 86 29.19 -35.45 -3.08
C LYS A 86 27.90 -35.63 -3.90
N ASP A 87 26.79 -35.03 -3.48
CA ASP A 87 25.50 -35.02 -4.21
C ASP A 87 24.89 -33.59 -4.24
N SER A 88 25.66 -32.68 -4.84
CA SER A 88 25.43 -31.23 -4.77
C SER A 88 24.06 -30.79 -5.30
N LEU A 89 23.54 -31.42 -6.36
CA LEU A 89 22.30 -30.96 -7.01
C LEU A 89 21.03 -31.23 -6.19
N VAL A 90 20.89 -32.42 -5.62
CA VAL A 90 19.69 -32.80 -4.85
C VAL A 90 19.62 -32.02 -3.54
N THR A 91 20.76 -31.86 -2.86
CA THR A 91 20.84 -31.09 -1.61
C THR A 91 20.49 -29.62 -1.84
N ILE A 92 20.99 -29.01 -2.91
CA ILE A 92 20.65 -27.63 -3.29
C ILE A 92 19.15 -27.51 -3.60
N LEU A 93 18.57 -28.47 -4.33
CA LEU A 93 17.15 -28.44 -4.69
C LEU A 93 16.24 -28.54 -3.45
N ILE A 94 16.57 -29.43 -2.51
CA ILE A 94 15.81 -29.56 -1.25
C ILE A 94 15.94 -28.29 -0.42
N LEU A 95 17.13 -27.69 -0.35
CA LEU A 95 17.40 -26.48 0.42
C LEU A 95 16.79 -25.22 -0.20
N ALA A 96 16.56 -25.20 -1.51
CA ALA A 96 15.96 -24.07 -2.21
C ALA A 96 14.57 -23.73 -1.67
N ILE A 97 13.75 -24.73 -1.33
CA ILE A 97 12.39 -24.52 -0.81
C ILE A 97 12.39 -23.77 0.53
N PRO A 98 13.02 -24.26 1.62
CA PRO A 98 13.02 -23.54 2.88
C PRO A 98 13.75 -22.19 2.80
N VAL A 99 14.81 -22.06 1.99
CA VAL A 99 15.52 -20.78 1.77
C VAL A 99 14.62 -19.74 1.10
N THR A 100 13.88 -20.14 0.05
CA THR A 100 12.95 -19.23 -0.64
C THR A 100 11.78 -18.86 0.27
N VAL A 101 11.16 -19.82 0.96
CA VAL A 101 10.07 -19.56 1.92
C VAL A 101 10.54 -18.59 3.02
N MET A 102 11.72 -18.80 3.59
CA MET A 102 12.30 -17.92 4.60
C MET A 102 12.51 -16.50 4.05
N SER A 103 13.14 -16.39 2.86
CA SER A 103 13.41 -15.09 2.22
C SER A 103 12.12 -14.30 1.92
N VAL A 104 11.12 -14.97 1.33
CA VAL A 104 9.80 -14.37 1.04
C VAL A 104 9.11 -13.94 2.32
N THR A 105 9.14 -14.77 3.37
CA THR A 105 8.50 -14.46 4.66
C THR A 105 9.17 -13.28 5.35
N CYS A 106 10.51 -13.25 5.39
CA CYS A 106 11.28 -12.14 5.94
C CYS A 106 10.99 -10.84 5.18
N TYR A 107 10.94 -10.90 3.84
CA TYR A 107 10.66 -9.73 3.01
C TYR A 107 9.23 -9.22 3.21
N ALA A 108 8.24 -10.12 3.22
CA ALA A 108 6.85 -9.78 3.50
C ALA A 108 6.68 -9.15 4.89
N ALA A 109 7.34 -9.69 5.92
CA ALA A 109 7.32 -9.14 7.28
C ALA A 109 7.95 -7.74 7.34
N LEU A 110 9.07 -7.54 6.65
CA LEU A 110 9.76 -6.25 6.61
C LEU A 110 8.90 -5.18 5.92
N LEU A 111 8.36 -5.49 4.73
CA LEU A 111 7.44 -4.60 4.02
C LEU A 111 6.21 -4.26 4.87
N THR A 112 5.60 -5.26 5.50
CA THR A 112 4.47 -5.06 6.42
C THR A 112 4.84 -4.12 7.55
N GLY A 113 6.00 -4.32 8.18
CA GLY A 113 6.50 -3.46 9.26
C GLY A 113 6.68 -2.01 8.82
N LEU A 114 7.24 -1.77 7.64
CA LEU A 114 7.43 -0.43 7.10
C LEU A 114 6.10 0.24 6.73
N ILE A 115 5.18 -0.48 6.11
CA ILE A 115 3.84 0.03 5.76
C ILE A 115 3.08 0.38 7.03
N ARG A 116 3.09 -0.50 8.04
CA ARG A 116 2.48 -0.23 9.35
C ARG A 116 3.14 0.92 10.10
N PHE A 117 4.44 1.11 9.91
CA PHE A 117 5.15 2.26 10.45
C PHE A 117 4.70 3.56 9.77
N ALA A 118 4.67 3.59 8.44
CA ALA A 118 4.22 4.75 7.67
C ALA A 118 2.76 5.09 7.97
N ALA A 119 1.90 4.07 8.15
CA ALA A 119 0.50 4.23 8.50
C ALA A 119 0.25 5.06 9.78
N LYS A 120 1.20 5.06 10.74
CA LYS A 120 1.09 5.88 11.96
C LYS A 120 1.07 7.39 11.68
N TYR A 121 1.61 7.79 10.53
CA TYR A 121 1.68 9.17 10.07
C TYR A 121 0.68 9.44 8.93
N MET A 122 -0.21 8.50 8.62
CA MET A 122 -1.27 8.66 7.62
C MET A 122 -2.61 8.91 8.32
N VAL A 123 -2.74 10.11 8.87
CA VAL A 123 -3.99 10.58 9.49
C VAL A 123 -4.77 11.39 8.45
N PRO A 124 -6.09 11.22 8.29
CA PRO A 124 -6.89 12.05 7.40
C PRO A 124 -6.73 13.54 7.70
N GLY A 125 -6.65 14.37 6.67
CA GLY A 125 -6.43 15.81 6.80
C GLY A 125 -5.68 16.42 5.62
N ILE A 126 -5.42 17.72 5.72
CA ILE A 126 -4.67 18.49 4.73
C ILE A 126 -3.29 18.83 5.29
N TYR A 127 -2.24 18.46 4.56
CA TYR A 127 -0.85 18.62 4.98
C TYR A 127 -0.04 19.38 3.94
N SER A 128 1.00 20.11 4.37
CA SER A 128 1.97 20.66 3.43
C SER A 128 2.81 19.54 2.78
N SER A 129 3.28 19.74 1.55
CA SER A 129 4.10 18.78 0.80
C SER A 129 5.39 18.34 1.51
N HIS A 130 5.88 19.13 2.48
CA HIS A 130 7.18 18.91 3.12
C HIS A 130 7.10 18.26 4.50
N VAL A 131 5.91 17.95 5.02
CA VAL A 131 5.77 17.32 6.34
C VAL A 131 5.88 15.79 6.28
N VAL A 132 6.04 15.17 7.46
CA VAL A 132 6.14 13.71 7.61
C VAL A 132 4.95 12.96 7.02
N HIS A 133 3.74 13.52 7.10
CA HIS A 133 2.51 12.93 6.54
C HIS A 133 2.62 12.73 5.02
N THR A 134 3.21 13.70 4.31
CA THR A 134 3.41 13.61 2.87
C THR A 134 4.46 12.58 2.49
N TRP A 135 5.57 12.56 3.22
CA TRP A 135 6.58 11.52 3.06
C TRP A 135 6.02 10.12 3.35
N ALA A 136 5.16 9.97 4.37
CA ALA A 136 4.54 8.70 4.73
C ALA A 136 3.54 8.21 3.67
N ALA A 137 2.73 9.10 3.11
CA ALA A 137 1.83 8.76 2.00
C ALA A 137 2.61 8.32 0.75
N TRP A 138 3.65 9.07 0.38
CA TRP A 138 4.55 8.73 -0.72
C TRP A 138 5.25 7.38 -0.50
N LEU A 139 5.81 7.17 0.70
CA LEU A 139 6.49 5.93 1.07
C LEU A 139 5.54 4.74 1.01
N THR A 140 4.32 4.89 1.54
CA THR A 140 3.31 3.84 1.51
C THR A 140 2.93 3.48 0.08
N HIS A 141 2.70 4.47 -0.78
CA HIS A 141 2.43 4.23 -2.20
C HIS A 141 3.59 3.48 -2.89
N ARG A 142 4.82 3.90 -2.63
CA ARG A 142 6.02 3.24 -3.17
C ARG A 142 6.14 1.79 -2.70
N LEU A 143 6.01 1.56 -1.40
CA LEU A 143 6.08 0.22 -0.81
C LEU A 143 4.95 -0.67 -1.32
N MET A 144 3.70 -0.18 -1.38
CA MET A 144 2.57 -0.94 -1.92
C MET A 144 2.80 -1.36 -3.37
N SER A 145 3.41 -0.51 -4.21
CA SER A 145 3.77 -0.88 -5.58
C SER A 145 4.84 -1.97 -5.63
N ASP A 146 5.85 -1.88 -4.76
CA ASP A 146 6.89 -2.91 -4.65
C ASP A 146 6.33 -4.23 -4.08
N VAL A 147 5.38 -4.17 -3.13
CA VAL A 147 4.67 -5.34 -2.57
C VAL A 147 3.87 -6.04 -3.66
N ARG A 148 3.05 -5.31 -4.43
CA ARG A 148 2.24 -5.89 -5.50
C ARG A 148 3.08 -6.60 -6.55
N SER A 149 4.20 -6.00 -6.95
CA SER A 149 5.08 -6.58 -7.98
C SER A 149 5.89 -7.77 -7.45
N SER A 150 6.42 -7.68 -6.24
CA SER A 150 7.32 -8.71 -5.68
C SER A 150 6.59 -9.86 -5.00
N LEU A 151 5.41 -9.59 -4.44
CA LEU A 151 4.53 -10.55 -3.74
C LEU A 151 3.22 -10.73 -4.51
N PHE A 152 3.26 -10.65 -5.84
CA PHE A 152 2.09 -10.79 -6.71
C PHE A 152 1.27 -12.06 -6.42
N ALA A 153 1.95 -13.17 -6.11
CA ALA A 153 1.28 -14.42 -5.75
C ALA A 153 0.33 -14.27 -4.55
N PHE A 154 0.57 -13.34 -3.63
CA PHE A 154 -0.33 -13.10 -2.50
C PHE A 154 -1.59 -12.37 -2.94
N TYR A 155 -1.46 -11.45 -3.91
CA TYR A 155 -2.59 -10.71 -4.52
C TYR A 155 -3.41 -11.57 -5.52
N ALA A 156 -2.78 -12.54 -6.17
CA ALA A 156 -3.42 -13.44 -7.12
C ALA A 156 -3.91 -14.74 -6.47
N SER A 157 -4.15 -14.75 -5.16
CA SER A 157 -4.56 -15.94 -4.42
C SER A 157 -5.70 -15.64 -3.45
N LEU A 158 -6.29 -16.69 -2.86
CA LEU A 158 -7.29 -16.55 -1.79
C LEU A 158 -6.73 -15.88 -0.52
N LEU A 159 -5.42 -15.63 -0.46
CA LEU A 159 -4.78 -14.93 0.64
C LEU A 159 -4.96 -13.41 0.58
N THR A 160 -5.36 -12.83 -0.57
CA THR A 160 -5.43 -11.36 -0.75
C THR A 160 -6.18 -10.64 0.37
N PRO A 161 -7.40 -11.07 0.79
CA PRO A 161 -8.12 -10.39 1.87
C PRO A 161 -7.37 -10.46 3.21
N VAL A 162 -6.72 -11.59 3.50
CA VAL A 162 -5.91 -11.75 4.72
C VAL A 162 -4.66 -10.89 4.65
N TRP A 163 -4.00 -10.85 3.49
CA TRP A 163 -2.81 -10.05 3.24
C TRP A 163 -3.08 -8.55 3.41
N LEU A 164 -4.17 -8.04 2.84
CA LEU A 164 -4.59 -6.65 3.00
C LEU A 164 -4.86 -6.30 4.48
N ARG A 165 -5.48 -7.21 5.26
CA ARG A 165 -5.63 -7.03 6.72
C ARG A 165 -4.29 -6.95 7.44
N VAL A 166 -3.32 -7.78 7.06
CA VAL A 166 -1.96 -7.75 7.61
C VAL A 166 -1.25 -6.44 7.30
N LEU A 167 -1.46 -5.87 6.11
CA LEU A 167 -0.92 -4.56 5.73
C LEU A 167 -1.60 -3.38 6.46
N GLY A 168 -2.84 -3.55 6.91
CA GLY A 168 -3.56 -2.57 7.74
C GLY A 168 -4.92 -2.14 7.24
N ALA A 169 -5.41 -2.74 6.15
CA ALA A 169 -6.75 -2.52 5.66
C ALA A 169 -7.81 -3.16 6.56
N ARG A 170 -8.97 -2.52 6.63
CA ARG A 170 -10.15 -3.09 7.28
C ARG A 170 -10.94 -3.84 6.21
N ILE A 171 -10.78 -5.16 6.15
CA ILE A 171 -11.45 -6.02 5.15
C ILE A 171 -12.47 -6.93 5.83
N GLY A 172 -13.72 -6.84 5.39
CA GLY A 172 -14.84 -7.67 5.82
C GLY A 172 -14.72 -9.15 5.48
N ARG A 173 -15.80 -9.88 5.73
CA ARG A 173 -16.01 -11.30 5.42
C ARG A 173 -16.51 -11.44 3.99
N GLY A 174 -16.03 -12.47 3.28
CA GLY A 174 -16.45 -12.73 1.89
C GLY A 174 -16.04 -11.65 0.89
N VAL A 175 -15.11 -10.76 1.25
CA VAL A 175 -14.56 -9.77 0.31
C VAL A 175 -13.69 -10.48 -0.72
N GLU A 176 -13.99 -10.22 -1.98
CA GLU A 176 -13.13 -10.58 -3.10
C GLU A 176 -12.28 -9.37 -3.46
N ALA A 177 -10.96 -9.51 -3.40
CA ALA A 177 -10.04 -8.42 -3.70
C ALA A 177 -8.91 -8.92 -4.59
N SER A 178 -8.55 -8.10 -5.58
CA SER A 178 -7.46 -8.40 -6.51
C SER A 178 -6.28 -7.42 -6.32
N THR A 179 -5.57 -7.00 -7.39
CA THR A 179 -4.27 -6.32 -7.30
C THR A 179 -4.35 -4.83 -6.92
N ILE A 180 -5.07 -4.50 -5.85
CA ILE A 180 -5.29 -3.13 -5.39
C ILE A 180 -4.01 -2.47 -4.84
N VAL A 181 -3.78 -1.22 -5.22
CA VAL A 181 -2.69 -0.35 -4.72
C VAL A 181 -3.30 0.86 -4.02
N ALA A 182 -3.76 0.65 -2.80
CA ALA A 182 -4.34 1.70 -1.96
C ALA A 182 -3.60 1.80 -0.62
N PRO A 183 -3.60 2.97 0.07
CA PRO A 183 -3.02 3.08 1.39
C PRO A 183 -3.83 2.26 2.41
N PRO A 184 -3.29 1.16 2.96
CA PRO A 184 -4.10 0.18 3.69
C PRO A 184 -4.81 0.78 4.91
N SER A 185 -4.17 1.70 5.64
CA SER A 185 -4.76 2.30 6.84
C SER A 185 -5.92 3.26 6.57
N LEU A 186 -6.15 3.65 5.31
CA LEU A 186 -7.13 4.66 4.92
C LEU A 186 -8.32 4.08 4.16
N PHE A 187 -8.43 2.76 3.98
CA PHE A 187 -9.60 2.19 3.32
C PHE A 187 -10.26 1.04 4.09
N HIS A 188 -11.56 0.92 3.84
CA HIS A 188 -12.42 -0.12 4.38
C HIS A 188 -13.19 -0.82 3.25
N ALA A 189 -13.28 -2.14 3.32
CA ALA A 189 -14.12 -2.95 2.46
C ALA A 189 -15.11 -3.72 3.33
N GLU A 190 -16.41 -3.53 3.11
CA GLU A 190 -17.51 -4.17 3.84
C GLU A 190 -17.70 -5.62 3.39
N ASP A 191 -18.51 -6.36 4.14
CA ASP A 191 -18.76 -7.79 3.90
C ASP A 191 -19.37 -8.01 2.50
N GLY A 192 -18.80 -8.94 1.73
CA GLY A 192 -19.26 -9.28 0.37
C GLY A 192 -18.86 -8.31 -0.74
N SER A 193 -18.08 -7.27 -0.45
CA SER A 193 -17.60 -6.31 -1.46
C SER A 193 -16.61 -6.93 -2.46
N PHE A 194 -16.57 -6.39 -3.68
CA PHE A 194 -15.64 -6.78 -4.73
C PHE A 194 -14.70 -5.63 -5.09
N LEU A 195 -13.39 -5.82 -4.86
CA LEU A 195 -12.33 -4.87 -5.20
C LEU A 195 -11.57 -5.35 -6.43
N ALA A 196 -11.79 -4.68 -7.55
CA ALA A 196 -11.11 -4.98 -8.81
C ALA A 196 -9.63 -4.55 -8.82
N ASP A 197 -8.93 -4.94 -9.88
CA ASP A 197 -7.55 -4.55 -10.13
C ASP A 197 -7.42 -3.03 -10.27
N ASP A 198 -6.36 -2.46 -9.69
CA ASP A 198 -6.02 -1.04 -9.79
C ASP A 198 -7.16 -0.06 -9.41
N VAL A 199 -8.14 -0.51 -8.61
CA VAL A 199 -9.15 0.38 -8.04
C VAL A 199 -8.47 1.42 -7.15
N SER A 200 -8.78 2.69 -7.39
CA SER A 200 -8.30 3.81 -6.61
C SER A 200 -9.16 3.97 -5.34
N LEU A 201 -8.70 3.45 -4.21
CA LEU A 201 -9.30 3.68 -2.90
C LEU A 201 -8.40 4.56 -2.04
N ALA A 202 -9.03 5.50 -1.32
CA ALA A 202 -8.36 6.50 -0.50
C ALA A 202 -7.14 7.13 -1.21
N PRO A 203 -7.30 7.60 -2.47
CA PRO A 203 -6.22 8.28 -3.14
C PRO A 203 -5.83 9.51 -2.34
N PHE A 204 -4.54 9.80 -2.34
CA PHE A 204 -4.07 11.08 -1.84
C PHE A 204 -4.01 12.06 -2.99
N GLU A 205 -4.51 13.27 -2.77
CA GLU A 205 -4.48 14.33 -3.78
C GLU A 205 -3.33 15.30 -3.49
N LEU A 206 -2.56 15.64 -4.53
CA LEU A 206 -1.53 16.68 -4.46
C LEU A 206 -2.04 17.93 -5.19
N ARG A 207 -2.47 18.95 -4.43
CA ARG A 207 -3.02 20.20 -4.96
C ARG A 207 -2.30 21.39 -4.34
N GLY A 208 -1.64 22.21 -5.17
CA GLY A 208 -1.04 23.48 -4.72
C GLY A 208 -0.04 23.34 -3.56
N ALA A 209 0.85 22.34 -3.61
CA ALA A 209 1.78 21.98 -2.53
C ALA A 209 1.11 21.50 -1.21
N LYS A 210 -0.16 21.11 -1.29
CA LYS A 210 -0.89 20.41 -0.23
C LYS A 210 -1.10 18.95 -0.62
N LEU A 211 -1.02 18.09 0.37
CA LEU A 211 -1.48 16.71 0.33
C LEU A 211 -2.82 16.62 1.05
N VAL A 212 -3.84 16.09 0.38
CA VAL A 212 -5.13 15.77 0.99
C VAL A 212 -5.20 14.27 1.21
N LEU A 213 -5.46 13.86 2.45
CA LEU A 213 -5.67 12.47 2.85
C LEU A 213 -7.10 12.29 3.36
N GLY A 214 -7.81 11.31 2.79
CA GLY A 214 -9.15 10.93 3.20
C GLY A 214 -9.27 9.43 3.43
N VAL A 215 -10.39 9.02 4.00
CA VAL A 215 -10.76 7.61 4.16
C VAL A 215 -11.76 7.25 3.06
N SER A 216 -11.69 6.02 2.55
CA SER A 216 -12.71 5.49 1.62
C SER A 216 -13.26 4.16 2.11
N SER A 217 -14.56 3.97 1.98
CA SER A 217 -15.24 2.69 2.24
C SER A 217 -15.96 2.19 0.99
N VAL A 218 -16.00 0.89 0.79
CA VAL A 218 -16.76 0.21 -0.28
C VAL A 218 -17.57 -0.92 0.33
N GLY A 219 -18.86 -1.00 0.00
CA GLY A 219 -19.79 -2.05 0.43
C GLY A 219 -20.86 -2.32 -0.62
#